data_AF-H0UPN2-F1
#
_entry.id   AF-H0UPN2-F1
#
_cell.length_a   1.000
_cell.length_b   1.000
_cell.length_c   1.000
_cell.angle_alpha   90.00
_cell.angle_beta   90.00
_cell.angle_gamma   90.00
#
_symmetry.space_group_name_H-M   'P 1'
#
loop_
_entity.id
_entity.type
_entity.pdbx_description
1 polymer ?
#
loop_
_entity_poly.entity_id
_entity_poly.type
_entity_poly.pdbx_seq_one_letter_code
_entity_poly.pdbx_strand_id
1 'polypeptide(L)'
;MEFRILSSLERTALQPEAASLFYALLHMGFPREVMERALLESVLLFRATGLSLDGDRFSEILDRGMEQLSPFMGVDEASDDLMGFGRVC
;
A
#
# COMPACT_ATOMS: atom_id res chain seq x y z
N MET A 1 12.21 -4.83 -13.89
CA MET A 1 11.60 -3.48 -13.84
C MET A 1 10.29 -3.56 -14.61
N GLU A 2 9.16 -3.59 -13.93
CA GLU A 2 7.84 -3.61 -14.59
C GLU A 2 7.52 -2.22 -15.13
N PHE A 3 7.12 -2.13 -16.40
CA PHE A 3 6.63 -0.90 -16.99
C PHE A 3 5.11 -0.84 -16.82
N ARG A 4 4.62 0.04 -15.95
CA ARG A 4 3.20 0.34 -15.78
C ARG A 4 2.91 1.73 -16.33
N ILE A 5 1.90 1.83 -17.18
CA ILE A 5 1.38 3.10 -17.68
C ILE A 5 -0.02 3.26 -17.09
N LEU A 6 -0.30 4.39 -16.47
CA LEU A 6 -1.65 4.72 -16.00
C LEU A 6 -2.61 4.87 -17.19
N SER A 7 -3.75 4.20 -17.11
CA SER A 7 -4.87 4.34 -18.03
C SER A 7 -5.39 5.78 -18.06
N SER A 8 -6.20 6.11 -19.06
CA SER A 8 -6.82 7.43 -19.15
C SER A 8 -7.63 7.79 -17.90
N LEU A 9 -8.38 6.82 -17.36
CA LEU A 9 -9.23 7.04 -16.19
C LEU A 9 -8.42 7.22 -14.90
N GLU A 10 -7.38 6.41 -14.70
CA GLU A 10 -6.47 6.56 -13.55
C GLU A 10 -5.75 7.91 -13.59
N ARG A 11 -5.33 8.38 -14.77
CA ARG A 11 -4.71 9.70 -14.92
C ARG A 11 -5.66 10.84 -14.60
N THR A 12 -6.93 10.75 -14.96
CA THR A 12 -7.91 11.80 -14.62
C THR A 12 -8.26 11.78 -13.13
N ALA A 13 -8.22 10.61 -12.49
CA ALA A 13 -8.51 10.47 -11.07
C ALA A 13 -7.41 11.03 -10.15
N LEU A 14 -6.21 11.27 -10.67
CA LEU A 14 -5.06 11.77 -9.91
C LEU A 14 -4.63 13.15 -10.40
N GLN A 15 -4.32 14.04 -9.47
CA GLN A 15 -3.54 15.23 -9.77
C GLN A 15 -2.07 14.86 -10.07
N PRO A 16 -1.31 15.73 -10.76
CA PRO A 16 0.07 15.45 -11.13
C PRO A 16 0.96 14.98 -9.98
N GLU A 17 0.80 15.56 -8.79
CA GLU A 17 1.57 15.25 -7.59
C GLU A 17 1.32 13.82 -7.11
N ALA A 18 0.07 13.37 -7.12
CA ALA A 18 -0.29 11.99 -6.77
C ALA A 18 0.22 10.99 -7.82
N ALA A 19 0.15 11.35 -9.11
CA ALA A 19 0.71 10.52 -10.17
C ALA A 19 2.25 10.40 -10.05
N SER A 20 2.94 11.50 -9.73
CA SER A 20 4.37 11.48 -9.45
C SER A 20 4.72 10.61 -8.25
N LEU A 21 3.94 10.70 -7.16
CA LEU A 21 4.10 9.84 -5.99
C LEU A 21 3.92 8.36 -6.34
N PHE A 22 2.89 8.01 -7.12
CA PHE A 22 2.68 6.64 -7.60
C PHE A 22 3.90 6.09 -8.35
N TYR A 23 4.44 6.83 -9.33
CA TYR A 23 5.61 6.37 -10.07
C TYR A 23 6.87 6.27 -9.21
N ALA A 24 7.06 7.21 -8.27
CA ALA A 24 8.18 7.14 -7.32
C ALA A 24 8.10 5.86 -6.46
N LEU A 25 6.92 5.53 -5.95
CA LEU A 25 6.69 4.32 -5.14
C LEU A 25 6.87 3.04 -5.96
N LEU A 26 6.40 3.03 -7.22
CA LEU A 26 6.61 1.91 -8.14
C LEU A 26 8.11 1.66 -8.35
N HIS A 27 8.90 2.72 -8.49
CA HIS A 27 10.35 2.63 -8.65
C HIS A 27 11.08 2.18 -7.38
N MET A 28 10.54 2.50 -6.20
CA MET A 28 11.10 2.08 -4.91
C MET A 28 10.70 0.65 -4.51
N GLY A 29 9.85 -0.03 -5.29
CA GLY A 29 9.39 -1.38 -4.98
C GLY A 29 8.34 -1.44 -3.88
N PHE A 30 7.51 -0.40 -3.76
CA PHE A 30 6.39 -0.39 -2.84
C PHE A 30 5.41 -1.54 -3.17
N PRO A 31 4.71 -2.14 -2.17
CA PRO A 31 3.83 -3.29 -2.40
C PRO A 31 2.78 -3.03 -3.47
N ARG A 32 2.83 -3.82 -4.55
CA ARG A 32 2.00 -3.62 -5.74
C ARG A 32 0.50 -3.73 -5.44
N GLU A 33 0.12 -4.64 -4.55
CA GLU A 33 -1.27 -4.86 -4.15
C GLU A 33 -1.86 -3.60 -3.49
N VAL A 34 -1.06 -2.91 -2.67
CA VAL A 34 -1.46 -1.64 -2.04
C VAL A 34 -1.59 -0.55 -3.09
N MET A 35 -0.64 -0.49 -4.03
CA MET A 35 -0.67 0.51 -5.10
C MET A 35 -1.88 0.35 -6.02
N GLU A 36 -2.16 -0.86 -6.50
CA GLU A 36 -3.30 -1.12 -7.39
C GLU A 36 -4.63 -0.88 -6.67
N ARG A 37 -4.72 -1.21 -5.38
CA ARG A 37 -5.89 -0.88 -4.56
C ARG A 37 -6.05 0.62 -4.38
N ALA A 38 -4.97 1.35 -4.11
CA ALA A 38 -5.01 2.80 -3.96
C ALA A 38 -5.44 3.48 -5.26
N LEU A 39 -4.97 3.01 -6.42
CA LEU A 39 -5.44 3.46 -7.73
C LEU A 39 -6.93 3.20 -7.94
N LEU A 40 -7.40 2.00 -7.61
CA LEU A 40 -8.81 1.66 -7.73
C LEU A 40 -9.69 2.56 -6.85
N GLU A 41 -9.30 2.77 -5.60
CA GLU A 41 -10.01 3.66 -4.67
C GLU A 41 -10.02 5.11 -5.19
N SER A 42 -8.90 5.58 -5.74
CA SER A 42 -8.80 6.91 -6.37
C SER A 42 -9.79 7.07 -7.52
N VAL A 43 -9.88 6.07 -8.39
CA VAL A 43 -10.84 6.06 -9.51
C VAL A 43 -12.29 6.04 -9.01
N LEU A 44 -12.59 5.24 -7.98
CA LEU A 44 -13.94 5.18 -7.41
C LEU A 44 -14.34 6.51 -6.76
N LEU A 45 -13.43 7.14 -6.03
CA LEU A 45 -13.64 8.47 -5.44
C LEU A 45 -13.84 9.54 -6.51
N PHE A 46 -13.03 9.53 -7.57
CA PHE A 46 -13.22 10.41 -8.72
C PHE A 46 -14.58 10.19 -9.39
N ARG A 47 -15.00 8.93 -9.58
CA ARG A 47 -16.32 8.61 -10.15
C ARG A 47 -17.48 9.09 -9.28
N ALA A 48 -17.33 9.04 -7.96
CA ALA A 48 -18.37 9.45 -7.01
C ALA A 48 -18.46 10.97 -6.85
N THR A 49 -17.34 11.67 -6.89
CA THR A 49 -17.25 13.10 -6.52
C THR A 49 -16.94 14.04 -7.68
N GLY A 50 -16.37 13.51 -8.76
CA GLY A 50 -15.80 14.30 -9.87
C GLY A 50 -14.47 14.97 -9.55
N LEU A 51 -13.89 14.75 -8.36
CA LEU A 51 -12.67 15.40 -7.91
C LEU A 51 -11.45 14.49 -8.04
N SER A 52 -10.38 15.01 -8.63
CA SER A 52 -9.09 14.32 -8.72
C SER A 52 -8.33 14.43 -7.39
N LEU A 53 -7.67 13.35 -6.98
CA LEU A 53 -6.93 13.30 -5.72
C LEU A 53 -5.56 13.95 -5.82
N ASP A 54 -5.23 14.76 -4.83
CA ASP A 54 -3.89 15.29 -4.60
C ASP A 54 -2.95 14.25 -3.96
N GLY A 55 -1.67 14.62 -3.82
CA GLY A 55 -0.65 13.75 -3.25
C GLY A 55 -0.92 13.36 -1.80
N ASP A 56 -1.45 14.29 -1.00
CA ASP A 56 -1.70 14.07 0.43
C ASP A 56 -2.81 13.02 0.63
N ARG A 57 -3.94 13.18 -0.07
CA ARG A 57 -5.03 12.19 -0.05
C ARG A 57 -4.63 10.84 -0.61
N PHE A 58 -3.79 10.84 -1.65
CA PHE A 58 -3.27 9.59 -2.18
C PHE A 58 -2.36 8.88 -1.16
N SER A 59 -1.53 9.62 -0.43
CA SER A 59 -0.72 9.08 0.68
C SER A 59 -1.59 8.49 1.79
N GLU A 60 -2.67 9.16 2.20
CA GLU A 60 -3.60 8.66 3.21
C GLU A 60 -4.27 7.32 2.78
N ILE A 61 -4.54 7.13 1.49
CA ILE A 61 -5.07 5.85 0.97
C ILE A 61 -4.00 4.76 1.06
N LEU A 62 -2.75 5.07 0.70
CA LEU A 62 -1.64 4.12 0.77
C LEU A 62 -1.36 3.69 2.21
N ASP A 63 -1.31 4.63 3.16
CA ASP A 63 -1.07 4.35 4.58
C ASP A 63 -2.12 3.40 5.15
N ARG A 64 -3.42 3.67 4.88
CA ARG A 64 -4.52 2.77 5.26
C ARG A 64 -4.40 1.39 4.60
N GLY A 65 -3.90 1.33 3.36
CA GLY A 65 -3.65 0.08 2.66
C GLY A 65 -2.52 -0.74 3.29
N MET A 66 -1.45 -0.07 3.74
CA MET A 66 -0.32 -0.69 4.44
C MET A 66 -0.72 -1.22 5.81
N GLU A 67 -1.49 -0.46 6.58
CA GLU A 67 -2.03 -0.91 7.88
C GLU A 67 -2.83 -2.22 7.74
N GLN A 68 -3.53 -2.41 6.62
CA GLN A 68 -4.33 -3.60 6.35
C GLN A 68 -3.53 -4.83 5.91
N LEU A 69 -2.26 -4.66 5.51
CA LEU A 69 -1.35 -5.78 5.27
C LEU A 69 -0.72 -6.31 6.56
N SER A 70 -0.70 -5.50 7.63
CA SER A 70 -0.07 -5.86 8.91
C SER A 70 -0.66 -7.05 9.68
N PRO A 71 -1.93 -7.50 9.51
CA PRO A 71 -2.42 -8.70 10.21
C PRO A 71 -1.77 -10.02 9.77
N PHE A 72 -1.02 -10.04 8.65
CA PHE A 72 -0.37 -11.26 8.13
C PHE A 72 1.14 -11.32 8.36
N MET A 73 1.76 -10.31 8.98
CA MET A 73 3.19 -10.31 9.33
C MET A 73 3.44 -10.54 10.83
N GLY A 74 2.53 -11.25 11.50
CA GLY A 74 2.62 -11.56 12.91
C GLY A 74 1.96 -12.88 13.29
N VAL A 75 2.48 -14.00 12.78
CA VAL A 75 2.62 -15.26 13.53
C VAL A 75 3.84 -16.01 12.98
N ASP A 76 5.01 -15.71 13.54
CA ASP A 76 6.06 -16.72 13.73
C ASP A 76 6.27 -16.85 15.25
N GLU A 77 5.17 -17.14 15.96
CA GLU A 77 5.23 -17.69 17.32
C GLU A 77 5.60 -19.17 17.20
N ALA A 78 6.89 -19.45 16.98
CA ALA A 78 7.44 -20.81 17.11
C ALA A 78 8.96 -20.77 17.35
N SER A 79 9.40 -20.12 18.42
CA SER A 79 10.57 -20.61 19.18
C SER A 79 10.59 -20.05 20.61
N ASP A 80 9.45 -20.15 21.29
CA ASP A 80 9.39 -20.08 22.75
C ASP A 80 9.73 -21.46 23.35
N ASP A 81 10.85 -22.04 22.90
CA ASP A 81 11.41 -23.31 23.40
C ASP A 81 12.62 -23.04 24.32
N LEU A 82 12.50 -21.98 25.14
CA LEU A 82 13.34 -21.76 26.32
C LEU A 82 12.49 -21.87 27.59
N MET A 83 11.80 -23.01 27.70
CA MET A 83 11.41 -23.55 28.99
C MET A 83 12.67 -23.85 29.81
N GLY A 84 13.03 -22.94 30.70
CA GLY A 84 14.00 -23.22 31.74
C GLY A 84 13.47 -24.30 32.67
N PHE A 85 14.29 -25.31 32.97
CA PHE A 85 14.28 -25.96 34.28
C PHE A 85 15.67 -26.54 34.56
N GLY A 86 16.36 -25.91 35.51
CA GLY A 86 17.46 -26.54 36.21
C GLY A 86 16.96 -27.74 37.00
N ARG A 87 17.60 -28.89 36.76
CA ARG A 87 17.81 -29.97 37.74
C ARG A 87 18.96 -30.82 37.22
N VAL A 88 20.15 -30.55 37.75
CA VAL A 88 21.28 -31.48 37.71
C VAL A 88 21.11 -32.37 38.94
N CYS A 89 21.00 -33.69 38.70
CA CYS A 89 21.11 -34.72 39.73
C CYS A 89 22.54 -34.84 40.23
#